data_AF-A0A521GXK4-F1
#
_entry.id   AF-A0A521GXK4-F1
#
_cell.length_a   1.000
_cell.length_b   1.000
_cell.length_c   1.000
_cell.angle_alpha   90.00
_cell.angle_beta   90.00
_cell.angle_gamma   90.00
#
_symmetry.space_group_name_H-M   'P 1'
#
loop_
_entity.id
_entity.type
_entity.pdbx_description
1 polymer ?
#
loop_
_entity_poly.entity_id
_entity_poly.type
_entity_poly.pdbx_seq_one_letter_code
_entity_poly.pdbx_strand_id
1 'polypeptide(L)'
;MSSSTIPTVEKWIIRWVIAPKLRRFSAAKARDIFIEEGKKILRLSADLPESALRQRVQIKRIPGLDPVSTNWSVSMTIEHLIIVANAIMPVIESLRQNKKPAGAASMAAVKPQDRYTGAQARQSFEQLVTSWPNRFDLQALDQAPGITFDHPWFGPLNAAGWYKMLATHQRLHRQQIEKIIAGLD
;
A
#
# COMPACT_ATOMS: atom_id res chain seq x y z
N MET A 1 -2.78 -21.47 9.48
CA MET A 1 -2.57 -20.00 9.40
C MET A 1 -3.76 -19.39 8.68
N SER A 2 -4.54 -18.53 9.34
CA SER A 2 -5.80 -18.02 8.79
C SER A 2 -5.55 -17.13 7.57
N SER A 3 -6.00 -17.57 6.40
CA SER A 3 -5.96 -16.84 5.14
C SER A 3 -7.06 -15.77 5.13
N SER A 4 -6.88 -14.70 5.92
CA SER A 4 -7.83 -13.60 5.90
C SER A 4 -7.85 -12.94 4.53
N THR A 5 -9.06 -12.70 4.03
CA THR A 5 -9.30 -12.13 2.71
C THR A 5 -10.55 -11.25 2.79
N ILE A 6 -10.61 -10.19 1.99
CA ILE A 6 -11.79 -9.34 1.93
C ILE A 6 -12.99 -10.13 1.36
N PRO A 7 -14.25 -9.76 1.69
CA PRO A 7 -15.44 -10.41 1.16
C PRO A 7 -15.45 -10.48 -0.36
N THR A 8 -16.05 -11.52 -0.92
CA THR A 8 -16.11 -11.75 -2.38
C THR A 8 -16.70 -10.55 -3.13
N VAL A 9 -17.77 -9.95 -2.60
CA VAL A 9 -18.39 -8.74 -3.19
C VAL A 9 -17.40 -7.58 -3.27
N GLU A 10 -16.51 -7.41 -2.28
CA GLU A 10 -15.47 -6.38 -2.33
C GLU A 10 -14.40 -6.69 -3.35
N LYS A 11 -13.99 -7.96 -3.50
CA LYS A 11 -13.09 -8.36 -4.59
C LYS A 11 -13.69 -8.03 -5.95
N TRP A 12 -15.00 -8.28 -6.12
CA TRP A 12 -15.72 -7.89 -7.32
C TRP A 12 -15.71 -6.37 -7.53
N ILE A 13 -16.05 -5.58 -6.52
CA ILE A 13 -16.00 -4.11 -6.61
C ILE A 13 -14.58 -3.62 -6.92
N ILE A 14 -13.56 -4.14 -6.25
CA ILE A 14 -12.17 -3.77 -6.49
C ILE A 14 -11.79 -4.10 -7.93
N ARG A 15 -12.05 -5.32 -8.40
CA ARG A 15 -11.67 -5.78 -9.74
C ARG A 15 -12.40 -5.04 -10.86
N TRP A 16 -13.68 -4.73 -10.67
CA TRP A 16 -14.53 -4.24 -11.76
C TRP A 16 -14.91 -2.75 -11.66
N VAL A 17 -14.67 -2.12 -10.51
CA VAL A 17 -14.94 -0.70 -10.30
C VAL A 17 -13.67 0.08 -9.97
N ILE A 18 -12.83 -0.40 -9.05
CA ILE A 18 -11.63 0.34 -8.62
C ILE A 18 -10.46 0.14 -9.60
N ALA A 19 -10.16 -1.10 -9.99
CA ALA A 19 -9.06 -1.40 -10.91
C ALA A 19 -9.22 -0.68 -12.28
N PRO A 20 -10.42 -0.61 -12.89
CA PRO A 20 -10.61 0.18 -14.11
C PRO A 20 -10.43 1.68 -13.87
N LYS A 21 -10.75 2.20 -12.68
CA LYS A 21 -10.51 3.61 -12.33
C LYS A 21 -9.03 3.95 -12.23
N LEU A 22 -8.15 2.98 -11.93
CA LEU A 22 -6.69 3.20 -12.00
C LEU A 22 -6.25 3.62 -13.41
N ARG A 23 -6.97 3.24 -14.46
CA ARG A 23 -6.66 3.67 -15.84
C ARG A 23 -7.02 5.13 -16.13
N ARG A 24 -7.78 5.78 -15.23
CA ARG A 24 -8.30 7.15 -15.44
C ARG A 24 -7.31 8.24 -15.04
N PHE A 25 -6.16 7.88 -14.47
CA PHE A 25 -5.12 8.85 -14.12
C PHE A 25 -3.72 8.34 -14.50
N SER A 26 -2.80 9.28 -14.71
CA SER A 26 -1.42 9.01 -15.12
C SER A 26 -0.56 8.50 -13.96
N ALA A 27 0.58 7.88 -14.29
CA ALA A 27 1.60 7.55 -13.30
C ALA A 27 2.11 8.82 -12.58
N ALA A 28 2.20 9.97 -13.28
CA ALA A 28 2.50 11.26 -12.66
C ALA A 28 1.50 11.62 -11.55
N LYS A 29 0.19 11.51 -11.83
CA LYS A 29 -0.82 11.78 -10.80
C LYS A 29 -0.75 10.78 -9.64
N ALA A 30 -0.45 9.52 -9.93
CA ALA A 30 -0.26 8.50 -8.89
C ALA A 30 0.93 8.83 -7.98
N ARG A 31 2.04 9.31 -8.54
CA ARG A 31 3.20 9.78 -7.78
C ARG A 31 2.80 10.90 -6.82
N ASP A 32 2.07 11.90 -7.31
CA ASP A 32 1.66 13.04 -6.49
C ASP A 32 0.76 12.60 -5.33
N ILE A 33 -0.20 11.70 -5.61
CA ILE A 33 -1.05 11.09 -4.57
C ILE A 33 -0.19 10.34 -3.54
N PHE A 34 0.75 9.51 -3.99
CA PHE A 34 1.62 8.75 -3.10
C PHE A 34 2.42 9.66 -2.17
N ILE A 35 3.03 10.73 -2.71
CA ILE A 35 3.78 11.72 -1.94
C ILE A 35 2.88 12.45 -0.94
N GLU A 36 1.74 12.96 -1.39
CA GLU A 36 0.81 13.72 -0.54
C GLU A 36 0.29 12.89 0.62
N GLU A 37 -0.15 11.66 0.34
CA GLU A 37 -0.65 10.74 1.37
C GLU A 37 0.47 10.28 2.30
N GLY A 38 1.68 10.06 1.78
CA GLY A 38 2.87 9.78 2.59
C GLY A 38 3.23 10.92 3.54
N LYS A 39 3.21 12.17 3.07
CA LYS A 39 3.43 13.36 3.91
C LYS A 39 2.36 13.49 5.00
N LYS A 40 1.09 13.18 4.71
CA LYS A 40 0.03 13.17 5.71
C LYS A 40 0.28 12.12 6.79
N ILE A 41 0.68 10.91 6.40
CA ILE A 41 1.03 9.83 7.34
C ILE A 41 2.21 10.24 8.24
N LEU A 42 3.27 10.82 7.68
CA LEU A 42 4.42 11.30 8.45
C LEU A 42 4.04 12.39 9.45
N ARG A 43 3.10 13.27 9.12
CA ARG A 43 2.57 14.28 10.04
C ARG A 43 1.71 13.66 11.14
N LEU A 44 0.82 12.73 10.80
CA LEU A 44 -0.04 12.04 11.75
C LEU A 44 0.76 11.25 12.80
N SER A 45 1.91 10.70 12.44
CA SER A 45 2.79 9.97 13.36
C SER A 45 3.85 10.86 14.01
N ALA A 46 3.85 12.17 13.75
CA ALA A 46 4.99 13.01 14.12
C ALA A 46 5.14 13.21 15.63
N ASP A 47 4.01 13.47 16.28
CA ASP A 47 3.93 13.93 17.66
C ASP A 47 3.40 12.86 18.62
N LEU A 48 3.17 11.64 18.11
CA LEU A 48 2.71 10.53 18.94
C LEU A 48 3.87 9.96 19.76
N PRO A 49 3.68 9.73 21.08
CA PRO A 49 4.68 9.02 21.87
C PRO A 49 4.83 7.57 21.36
N GLU A 50 5.99 6.98 21.64
CA GLU A 50 6.30 5.60 21.20
C GLU A 50 5.26 4.58 21.68
N SER A 51 4.70 4.77 22.88
CA SER A 51 3.60 3.95 23.40
C SER A 51 2.36 4.01 22.50
N ALA A 52 1.93 5.22 22.11
CA ALA A 52 0.79 5.43 21.22
C ALA A 52 1.04 4.89 19.81
N LEU A 53 2.26 5.07 19.27
CA LEU A 53 2.63 4.53 17.95
C LEU A 53 2.51 3.01 17.89
N ARG A 54 2.77 2.32 19.01
CA ARG A 54 2.75 0.86 19.12
C ARG A 54 1.45 0.30 19.67
N GLN A 55 0.58 1.12 20.24
CA GLN A 55 -0.72 0.71 20.75
C GLN A 55 -1.59 0.21 19.59
N ARG A 56 -2.03 -1.05 19.69
CA ARG A 56 -3.00 -1.62 18.75
C ARG A 56 -4.39 -1.12 19.12
N VAL A 57 -5.13 -0.65 18.13
CA VAL A 57 -6.49 -0.15 18.29
C VAL A 57 -7.41 -0.94 17.37
N GLN A 58 -8.49 -1.48 17.94
CA GLN A 58 -9.54 -2.11 17.16
C GLN A 58 -10.41 -1.04 16.49
N ILE A 59 -10.30 -0.92 15.17
CA ILE A 59 -11.10 0.03 14.39
C ILE A 59 -12.31 -0.66 13.76
N LYS A 60 -13.35 0.12 13.44
CA LYS A 60 -14.40 -0.31 12.50
C LYS A 60 -13.77 -0.52 11.11
N ARG A 61 -14.08 -1.66 10.47
CA ARG A 61 -13.50 -2.03 9.17
C ARG A 61 -13.78 -0.98 8.09
N ILE A 62 -12.74 -0.59 7.36
CA ILE A 62 -12.81 0.22 6.14
C ILE A 62 -12.98 -0.74 4.94
N PRO A 63 -13.88 -0.49 3.99
CA PRO A 63 -13.95 -1.29 2.77
C PRO A 63 -12.61 -1.36 2.03
N GLY A 64 -12.23 -2.54 1.54
CA GLY A 64 -10.92 -2.76 0.92
C GLY A 64 -9.77 -2.97 1.91
N LEU A 65 -10.05 -2.97 3.22
CA LEU A 65 -9.11 -3.37 4.27
C LEU A 65 -9.34 -4.84 4.67
N ASP A 66 -8.24 -5.58 4.83
CA ASP A 66 -8.29 -6.97 5.31
C ASP A 66 -8.81 -7.01 6.76
N PRO A 67 -9.74 -7.92 7.11
CA PRO A 67 -10.27 -8.03 8.46
C PRO A 67 -9.20 -8.12 9.57
N VAL A 68 -8.09 -8.83 9.32
CA VAL A 68 -6.99 -8.98 10.31
C VAL A 68 -6.25 -7.66 10.54
N SER A 69 -6.32 -6.73 9.58
CA SER A 69 -5.72 -5.41 9.73
C SER A 69 -6.55 -4.43 10.55
N THR A 70 -7.75 -4.81 11.01
CA THR A 70 -8.57 -3.92 11.85
C THR A 70 -8.07 -3.74 13.29
N ASN A 71 -7.11 -4.55 13.74
CA ASN A 71 -6.48 -4.43 15.06
C ASN A 71 -4.96 -4.23 14.94
N TRP A 72 -4.56 -3.16 14.26
CA TRP A 72 -3.16 -2.78 14.08
C TRP A 72 -2.85 -1.50 14.84
N SER A 73 -1.56 -1.27 15.11
CA SER A 73 -1.05 0.02 15.56
C SER A 73 -0.68 0.93 14.40
N VAL A 74 -0.33 2.19 14.69
CA VAL A 74 0.22 3.11 13.68
C VAL A 74 1.52 2.54 13.11
N SER A 75 2.43 2.05 13.96
CA SER A 75 3.70 1.45 13.54
C SER A 75 3.51 0.22 12.65
N MET A 76 2.58 -0.68 13.00
CA MET A 76 2.26 -1.85 12.17
C MET A 76 1.71 -1.45 10.80
N THR A 77 0.89 -0.39 10.76
CA THR A 77 0.32 0.09 9.50
C THR A 77 1.40 0.73 8.60
N ILE A 78 2.34 1.47 9.20
CA ILE A 78 3.51 2.02 8.48
C ILE A 78 4.45 0.91 8.01
N GLU A 79 4.75 -0.08 8.85
CA GLU A 79 5.54 -1.25 8.48
C GLU A 79 4.91 -1.99 7.29
N HIS A 80 3.59 -2.21 7.31
CA HIS A 80 2.87 -2.81 6.19
C HIS A 80 3.07 -2.02 4.88
N LEU A 81 2.96 -0.70 4.93
CA LEU A 81 3.18 0.18 3.77
C LEU A 81 4.60 0.03 3.20
N ILE A 82 5.61 -0.04 4.08
CA ILE A 82 7.00 -0.27 3.68
C ILE A 82 7.16 -1.63 3.00
N ILE A 83 6.65 -2.70 3.61
CA ILE A 83 6.76 -4.06 3.08
C ILE A 83 6.09 -4.16 1.70
N VAL A 84 4.87 -3.62 1.56
CA VAL A 84 4.13 -3.66 0.29
C VAL A 84 4.86 -2.89 -0.80
N ALA A 85 5.35 -1.68 -0.52
CA ALA A 85 6.07 -0.88 -1.52
C ALA A 85 7.36 -1.59 -1.97
N ASN A 86 8.12 -2.14 -1.03
CA ASN A 86 9.35 -2.89 -1.32
C ASN A 86 9.08 -4.18 -2.12
N ALA A 87 7.96 -4.86 -1.86
CA ALA A 87 7.56 -6.05 -2.62
C ALA A 87 7.08 -5.71 -4.04
N ILE A 88 6.45 -4.55 -4.24
CA ILE A 88 5.91 -4.13 -5.54
C ILE A 88 6.98 -3.57 -6.48
N MET A 89 8.03 -2.94 -5.96
CA MET A 89 9.12 -2.39 -6.78
C MET A 89 9.70 -3.40 -7.80
N PRO A 90 10.16 -4.60 -7.41
CA PRO A 90 10.70 -5.58 -8.35
C PRO A 90 9.63 -6.15 -9.31
N VAL A 91 8.35 -6.14 -8.92
CA VAL A 91 7.23 -6.52 -9.80
C VAL A 91 7.10 -5.50 -10.94
N ILE A 92 7.07 -4.21 -10.61
CA ILE A 92 6.98 -3.13 -11.61
C ILE A 92 8.17 -3.21 -12.56
N GLU A 93 9.39 -3.36 -12.04
CA GLU A 93 10.59 -3.41 -12.86
C GLU A 93 10.61 -4.61 -13.80
N SER A 94 10.23 -5.80 -13.33
CA SER A 94 10.10 -6.99 -14.18
C SER A 94 9.10 -6.76 -15.32
N LEU A 95 7.92 -6.22 -15.00
CA LEU A 95 6.87 -6.00 -15.98
C LEU A 95 7.27 -4.96 -17.05
N ARG A 96 8.00 -3.91 -16.67
CA ARG A 96 8.56 -2.92 -17.63
C ARG A 96 9.53 -3.57 -18.61
N GLN A 97 10.28 -4.57 -18.18
CA GLN A 97 11.17 -5.36 -19.02
C GLN A 97 10.46 -6.48 -19.78
N ASN A 98 9.12 -6.47 -19.81
CA ASN A 98 8.30 -7.51 -20.42
C ASN A 98 8.56 -8.91 -19.85
N LYS A 99 8.93 -9.00 -18.56
CA LYS A 99 9.12 -10.25 -17.80
C LYS A 99 8.04 -10.40 -16.73
N LYS A 100 7.44 -11.60 -16.64
CA LYS A 100 6.52 -11.91 -15.55
C LYS A 100 7.32 -12.36 -14.32
N PRO A 101 7.10 -11.76 -13.13
CA PRO A 101 7.70 -12.27 -11.89
C PRO A 101 7.35 -13.74 -11.64
N ALA A 102 8.28 -14.49 -11.05
CA ALA A 102 8.00 -15.85 -10.61
C ALA A 102 7.06 -15.89 -9.40
N GLY A 103 6.29 -16.97 -9.26
CA GLY A 103 5.37 -17.17 -8.13
C GLY A 103 4.08 -16.35 -8.22
N ALA A 104 3.50 -16.07 -7.05
CA ALA A 104 2.24 -15.33 -6.92
C ALA A 104 2.34 -14.27 -5.82
N ALA A 105 1.65 -13.14 -6.01
CA ALA A 105 1.52 -12.12 -4.97
C ALA A 105 0.80 -12.70 -3.74
N SER A 106 1.38 -12.50 -2.55
CA SER A 106 0.89 -13.09 -1.31
C SER A 106 0.51 -12.03 -0.28
N MET A 107 -0.75 -12.06 0.16
CA MET A 107 -1.23 -11.18 1.25
C MET A 107 -0.63 -11.56 2.61
N ALA A 108 -0.33 -12.85 2.81
CA ALA A 108 0.27 -13.33 4.05
C ALA A 108 1.71 -12.82 4.20
N ALA A 109 2.45 -12.76 3.10
CA ALA A 109 3.84 -12.31 3.08
C ALA A 109 4.02 -10.82 3.42
N VAL A 110 2.96 -10.01 3.29
CA VAL A 110 3.01 -8.55 3.50
C VAL A 110 2.38 -8.11 4.82
N LYS A 111 2.08 -9.04 5.74
CA LYS A 111 1.61 -8.68 7.08
C LYS A 111 2.76 -8.07 7.89
N PRO A 112 2.51 -7.02 8.69
CA PRO A 112 3.52 -6.46 9.58
C PRO A 112 3.99 -7.51 10.57
N GLN A 113 5.25 -7.40 10.98
CA GLN A 113 5.89 -8.37 11.85
C GLN A 113 6.34 -7.74 13.17
N ASP A 114 5.90 -6.50 13.46
CA ASP A 114 6.30 -5.72 14.63
C ASP A 114 7.83 -5.59 14.75
N ARG A 115 8.52 -5.52 13.60
CA ARG A 115 9.99 -5.47 13.55
C ARG A 115 10.56 -4.11 13.94
N TYR A 116 9.78 -3.05 13.77
CA TYR A 116 10.22 -1.67 13.96
C TYR A 116 9.65 -1.04 15.22
N THR A 117 10.47 -0.26 15.91
CA THR A 117 9.94 0.80 16.79
C THR A 117 9.16 1.82 15.95
N GLY A 118 8.32 2.63 16.58
CA GLY A 118 7.60 3.71 15.90
C GLY A 118 8.54 4.69 15.19
N ALA A 119 9.62 5.06 15.86
CA ALA A 119 10.68 5.89 15.27
C ALA A 119 11.33 5.24 14.03
N GLN A 120 11.70 3.96 14.10
CA GLN A 120 12.32 3.24 12.97
C GLN A 120 11.36 3.09 11.79
N ALA A 121 10.09 2.79 12.07
CA ALA A 121 9.05 2.67 11.04
C ALA A 121 8.88 4.02 10.32
N ARG A 122 8.79 5.13 11.07
CA ARG A 122 8.67 6.48 10.51
C ARG A 122 9.88 6.86 9.65
N GLN A 123 11.10 6.64 10.14
CA GLN A 123 12.33 6.96 9.39
C GLN A 123 12.40 6.16 8.08
N SER A 124 12.14 4.85 8.14
CA SER A 124 12.15 3.97 6.96
C SER A 124 11.07 4.39 5.95
N PHE A 125 9.91 4.80 6.45
CA PHE A 125 8.81 5.28 5.63
C PHE A 125 9.10 6.64 4.99
N GLU A 126 9.76 7.55 5.69
CA GLU A 126 10.22 8.82 5.12
C GLU A 126 11.21 8.61 3.97
N GLN A 127 12.15 7.68 4.12
CA GLN A 127 13.06 7.28 3.04
C GLN A 127 12.30 6.68 1.85
N LEU A 128 11.28 5.87 2.10
CA LEU A 128 10.42 5.35 1.05
C LEU A 128 9.69 6.47 0.30
N VAL A 129 9.04 7.39 1.03
CA VAL A 129 8.25 8.49 0.44
C VAL A 129 9.12 9.45 -0.38
N THR A 130 10.38 9.63 0.01
CA THR A 130 11.33 10.51 -0.70
C THR A 130 11.99 9.83 -1.90
N SER A 131 12.34 8.54 -1.79
CA SER A 131 13.08 7.84 -2.83
C SER A 131 12.19 7.19 -3.89
N TRP A 132 11.06 6.61 -3.51
CA TRP A 132 10.19 5.84 -4.40
C TRP A 132 9.65 6.64 -5.60
N PRO A 133 9.17 7.89 -5.44
CA PRO A 133 8.63 8.71 -6.53
C PRO A 133 9.56 8.90 -7.73
N ASN A 134 10.87 8.80 -7.50
CA ASN A 134 11.91 9.09 -8.49
C ASN A 134 12.51 7.82 -9.11
N ARG A 135 11.99 6.63 -8.79
CA ARG A 135 12.53 5.34 -9.25
C ARG A 135 12.25 5.03 -10.71
N PHE A 136 11.22 5.64 -11.29
CA PHE A 136 10.74 5.30 -12.63
C PHE A 136 10.54 6.54 -13.47
N ASP A 137 10.87 6.43 -14.75
CA ASP A 137 10.34 7.32 -15.78
C ASP A 137 8.83 7.05 -15.89
N LEU A 138 8.03 8.04 -15.50
CA LEU A 138 6.57 7.92 -15.41
C LEU A 138 5.89 7.90 -16.78
N GLN A 139 6.47 8.57 -17.78
CA GLN A 139 5.95 8.54 -19.14
C GLN A 139 6.20 7.16 -19.75
N ALA A 140 7.42 6.66 -19.63
CA ALA A 140 7.75 5.30 -20.05
C ALA A 140 6.94 4.24 -19.30
N LEU A 141 6.60 4.49 -18.03
CA LEU A 141 5.77 3.60 -17.24
C LEU A 141 4.32 3.52 -17.76
N ASP A 142 3.71 4.66 -18.10
CA ASP A 142 2.37 4.71 -18.69
C ASP A 142 2.34 4.07 -20.10
N GLN A 143 3.46 4.05 -20.81
CA GLN A 143 3.63 3.42 -22.13
C GLN A 143 4.13 1.96 -22.06
N ALA A 144 4.42 1.43 -20.87
CA ALA A 144 5.08 0.14 -20.70
C ALA A 144 4.25 -1.03 -21.26
N PRO A 145 4.90 -2.14 -21.68
CA PRO A 145 4.25 -3.29 -22.29
C PRO A 145 3.07 -3.87 -21.50
N GLY A 146 2.14 -4.47 -22.23
CA GLY A 146 0.84 -4.93 -21.71
C GLY A 146 0.85 -6.23 -20.90
N ILE A 147 2.01 -6.83 -20.58
CA ILE A 147 2.01 -8.03 -19.73
C ILE A 147 1.55 -7.70 -18.32
N THR A 148 0.87 -8.65 -17.69
CA THR A 148 0.26 -8.45 -16.38
C THR A 148 0.72 -9.48 -15.38
N PHE A 149 0.77 -9.06 -14.11
CA PHE A 149 0.91 -9.93 -12.95
C PHE A 149 -0.31 -9.77 -12.05
N ASP A 150 -0.84 -10.88 -11.54
CA ASP A 150 -2.09 -10.88 -10.80
C ASP A 150 -1.91 -10.35 -9.38
N HIS A 151 -2.67 -9.33 -9.03
CA HIS A 151 -2.87 -8.91 -7.65
C HIS A 151 -4.04 -9.69 -7.03
N PRO A 152 -3.95 -10.16 -5.77
CA PRO A 152 -4.96 -11.04 -5.15
C PRO A 152 -6.39 -10.48 -5.12
N TRP A 153 -6.54 -9.15 -5.16
CA TRP A 153 -7.86 -8.48 -5.17
C TRP A 153 -8.17 -7.71 -6.45
N PHE A 154 -7.15 -7.17 -7.11
CA PHE A 154 -7.35 -6.30 -8.28
C PHE A 154 -7.35 -7.11 -9.58
N GLY A 155 -6.88 -8.37 -9.53
CA GLY A 155 -6.68 -9.18 -10.73
C GLY A 155 -5.44 -8.72 -11.51
N PRO A 156 -5.41 -8.93 -12.83
CA PRO A 156 -4.23 -8.66 -13.64
C PRO A 156 -3.93 -7.17 -13.70
N LEU A 157 -2.73 -6.79 -13.29
CA LEU A 157 -2.21 -5.42 -13.39
C LEU A 157 -0.90 -5.43 -14.18
N ASN A 158 -0.74 -4.48 -15.11
CA ASN A 158 0.54 -4.19 -15.75
C ASN A 158 1.40 -3.28 -14.86
N ALA A 159 2.60 -2.91 -15.32
CA ALA A 159 3.53 -2.08 -14.54
C ALA A 159 2.88 -0.77 -14.02
N ALA A 160 2.21 -0.02 -14.91
CA ALA A 160 1.47 1.18 -14.54
C ALA A 160 0.33 0.90 -13.55
N GLY A 161 -0.41 -0.21 -13.73
CA GLY A 161 -1.48 -0.63 -12.84
C GLY A 161 -0.99 -0.89 -11.42
N TRP A 162 0.13 -1.61 -11.26
CA TRP A 162 0.78 -1.84 -9.97
C TRP A 162 1.25 -0.55 -9.31
N TYR A 163 1.86 0.36 -10.07
CA TYR A 163 2.30 1.66 -9.58
C TYR A 163 1.14 2.53 -9.08
N LYS A 164 0.06 2.60 -9.88
CA LYS A 164 -1.16 3.38 -9.54
C LYS A 164 -1.90 2.77 -8.35
N MET A 165 -1.92 1.45 -8.25
CA MET A 165 -2.51 0.75 -7.11
C MET A 165 -1.79 1.13 -5.81
N LEU A 166 -0.45 1.17 -5.80
CA LEU A 166 0.31 1.55 -4.60
C LEU A 166 -0.06 2.94 -4.07
N ALA A 167 -0.27 3.92 -4.96
CA ALA A 167 -0.73 5.26 -4.56
C ALA A 167 -2.12 5.22 -3.89
N THR A 168 -3.06 4.43 -4.42
CA THR A 168 -4.39 4.28 -3.80
C THR A 168 -4.36 3.49 -2.49
N HIS A 169 -3.46 2.52 -2.38
CA HIS A 169 -3.19 1.74 -1.18
C HIS A 169 -2.66 2.65 -0.05
N GLN A 170 -1.73 3.55 -0.38
CA GLN A 170 -1.23 4.58 0.55
C GLN A 170 -2.37 5.39 1.18
N ARG A 171 -3.33 5.84 0.36
CA ARG A 171 -4.51 6.60 0.82
C ARG A 171 -5.40 5.80 1.76
N LEU A 172 -5.66 4.54 1.44
CA LEU A 172 -6.47 3.65 2.28
C LEU A 172 -5.85 3.49 3.67
N HIS A 173 -4.54 3.24 3.74
CA HIS A 173 -3.86 3.05 5.01
C HIS A 173 -3.63 4.35 5.78
N ARG A 174 -3.59 5.52 5.14
CA ARG A 174 -3.73 6.80 5.87
C ARG A 174 -5.09 6.86 6.59
N GLN A 175 -6.20 6.50 5.94
CA GLN A 175 -7.52 6.48 6.59
C GLN A 175 -7.56 5.51 7.76
N GLN A 176 -6.86 4.38 7.64
CA GLN A 176 -6.70 3.43 8.75
C GLN A 176 -5.95 4.09 9.92
N ILE A 177 -4.82 4.76 9.66
CA ILE A 177 -4.03 5.45 10.69
C ILE A 177 -4.87 6.51 11.41
N GLU A 178 -5.64 7.32 10.69
CA GLU A 178 -6.55 8.29 11.33
C GLU A 178 -7.56 7.63 12.26
N LYS A 179 -8.12 6.47 11.87
CA LYS A 179 -9.05 5.73 12.74
C LYS A 179 -8.37 5.12 13.95
N ILE A 180 -7.13 4.65 13.80
CA ILE A 180 -6.33 4.15 14.93
C ILE A 180 -6.08 5.30 15.90
N ILE A 181 -5.62 6.45 15.42
CA ILE A 181 -5.33 7.63 16.25
C ILE A 181 -6.58 8.11 16.98
N ALA A 182 -7.74 8.14 16.30
CA ALA A 182 -9.00 8.54 16.91
C ALA A 182 -9.52 7.55 17.99
N GLY A 183 -8.94 6.36 18.09
CA GLY A 183 -9.25 5.37 19.12
C GLY A 183 -8.10 5.13 20.10
N LEU A 184 -7.10 6.01 20.12
CA LEU A 184 -6.13 6.08 21.21
C LEU A 184 -6.80 6.76 22.42
N ASP A 185 -6.52 6.26 23.61
CA ASP A 185 -7.01 6.80 24.89
C ASP A 185 -6.16 7.99 25.37
#